data_AF-A0A975CB51-F1
#
_entry.id   AF-A0A975CB51-F1
#
_cell.length_a   1.000
_cell.length_b   1.000
_cell.length_c   1.000
_cell.angle_alpha   90.00
_cell.angle_beta   90.00
_cell.angle_gamma   90.00
#
_symmetry.space_group_name_H-M   'P 1'
#
loop_
_entity.id
_entity.type
_entity.pdbx_description
1 polymer ?
#
loop_
_entity_poly.entity_id
_entity_poly.type
_entity_poly.pdbx_seq_one_letter_code
_entity_poly.pdbx_strand_id
1 'polypeptide(L)'
;MAADWGEQNRIMSFTILFLLVMLPLVLLFVGVGTTIFYRNRDAQRKPTITAWLALVLQIGMFIAFVMGSFANSSDLILDILWWGIVIFGFLSGIREFRNNVIAAMLIILISMFMAAFMLLLVFITSM
;
A
#
# COMPACT_ATOMS: atom_id res chain seq x y z
N MET A 1 -35.20 7.56 -9.71
CA MET A 1 -34.24 7.96 -10.77
C MET A 1 -33.23 8.99 -10.29
N ALA A 2 -33.57 10.06 -9.56
CA ALA A 2 -32.57 11.04 -9.07
C ALA A 2 -31.56 10.52 -8.01
N ALA A 3 -31.91 9.50 -7.22
CA ALA A 3 -31.00 8.90 -6.23
C ALA A 3 -29.82 8.13 -6.86
N ASP A 4 -30.04 7.53 -8.03
CA ASP A 4 -29.07 6.72 -8.78
C ASP A 4 -27.92 7.58 -9.34
N TRP A 5 -28.24 8.82 -9.76
CA TRP A 5 -27.25 9.79 -10.26
C TRP A 5 -26.28 10.28 -9.18
N GLY A 6 -26.75 10.43 -7.93
CA GLY A 6 -25.90 10.89 -6.82
C GLY A 6 -24.86 9.84 -6.42
N GLU A 7 -25.26 8.57 -6.39
CA GLU A 7 -24.41 7.44 -6.04
C GLU A 7 -23.39 7.14 -7.13
N GLN A 8 -23.81 7.16 -8.40
CA GLN A 8 -22.93 6.96 -9.55
C GLN A 8 -21.85 8.06 -9.65
N ASN A 9 -22.20 9.31 -9.37
CA ASN A 9 -21.24 10.41 -9.34
C ASN A 9 -20.22 10.25 -8.19
N ARG A 10 -20.65 9.81 -7.01
CA ARG A 10 -19.75 9.53 -5.88
C ARG A 10 -18.75 8.42 -6.21
N ILE A 11 -19.21 7.32 -6.80
CA ILE A 11 -18.33 6.21 -7.22
C ILE A 11 -17.33 6.69 -8.29
N MET A 12 -17.79 7.46 -9.28
CA MET A 12 -16.91 7.98 -10.33
C MET A 12 -15.85 8.95 -9.77
N SER A 13 -16.25 9.90 -8.91
CA SER A 13 -15.30 10.81 -8.25
C SER A 13 -14.28 10.07 -7.39
N PHE A 14 -14.71 9.01 -6.70
CA PHE A 14 -13.85 8.14 -5.91
C PHE A 14 -12.81 7.39 -6.75
N THR A 15 -13.25 6.74 -7.83
CA THR A 15 -12.36 6.03 -8.75
C THR A 15 -11.33 6.98 -9.38
N ILE A 16 -11.76 8.20 -9.73
CA ILE A 16 -10.87 9.23 -10.27
C ILE A 16 -9.84 9.67 -9.22
N LEU A 17 -10.25 9.95 -7.98
CA LEU A 17 -9.33 10.32 -6.90
C LEU A 17 -8.30 9.22 -6.62
N PHE A 18 -8.75 7.97 -6.54
CA PHE A 18 -7.85 6.83 -6.34
C PHE A 18 -6.83 6.71 -7.49
N LEU A 19 -7.29 6.78 -8.74
CA LEU A 19 -6.42 6.75 -9.91
C LEU A 19 -5.44 7.93 -9.95
N LEU A 20 -5.88 9.12 -9.57
CA LEU A 20 -5.05 10.33 -9.56
C LEU A 20 -3.88 10.21 -8.58
N VAL A 21 -4.07 9.50 -7.46
CA VAL A 21 -3.00 9.22 -6.49
C VAL A 21 -2.14 8.02 -6.91
N MET A 22 -2.77 6.92 -7.33
CA MET A 22 -2.07 5.67 -7.64
C MET A 22 -1.25 5.71 -8.92
N LEU A 23 -1.76 6.35 -9.96
CA LEU A 23 -1.12 6.33 -11.28
C LEU A 23 0.25 7.02 -11.27
N PRO A 24 0.44 8.23 -10.69
CA PRO A 24 1.76 8.82 -10.53
C PRO A 24 2.69 7.98 -9.66
N LEU A 25 2.17 7.36 -8.58
CA LEU A 25 2.94 6.48 -7.71
C LEU A 25 3.49 5.28 -8.48
N VAL A 26 2.65 4.59 -9.26
CA VAL A 26 3.07 3.47 -10.10
C VAL A 26 4.08 3.91 -11.16
N LEU A 27 3.88 5.06 -11.80
CA LEU A 27 4.82 5.58 -12.81
C LEU A 27 6.19 5.91 -12.21
N LEU A 28 6.23 6.61 -11.07
CA LEU A 28 7.46 6.87 -10.33
C LEU A 28 8.15 5.57 -9.96
N PHE A 29 7.37 4.60 -9.50
CA PHE A 29 7.86 3.32 -9.07
C PHE A 29 8.45 2.50 -10.22
N VAL A 30 7.78 2.42 -11.35
CA VAL A 30 8.32 1.75 -12.56
C VAL A 30 9.57 2.48 -13.04
N GLY A 31 9.55 3.81 -13.13
CA GLY A 31 10.69 4.59 -13.65
C GLY A 31 11.94 4.52 -12.77
N VAL A 32 11.79 4.70 -11.46
CA VAL A 32 12.89 4.57 -10.48
C VAL A 32 13.38 3.13 -10.44
N GLY A 33 12.46 2.18 -10.54
CA GLY A 33 12.74 0.76 -10.40
C GLY A 33 13.49 0.18 -11.55
N THR A 34 13.06 0.47 -12.78
CA THR A 34 13.79 0.08 -13.98
C THR A 34 15.18 0.73 -13.98
N THR A 35 15.29 2.02 -13.71
CA THR A 35 16.58 2.74 -13.73
C THR A 35 17.59 2.09 -12.80
N ILE A 36 17.18 1.78 -11.58
CA ILE A 36 18.06 1.22 -10.55
C ILE A 36 18.31 -0.27 -10.80
N PHE A 37 17.30 -1.00 -11.29
CA PHE A 37 17.46 -2.40 -11.69
C PHE A 37 18.49 -2.56 -12.80
N TYR A 38 18.42 -1.74 -13.87
CA TYR A 38 19.38 -1.79 -14.97
C TYR A 38 20.80 -1.39 -14.52
N ARG A 39 20.92 -0.47 -13.56
CA ARG A 39 22.21 -0.02 -13.03
C ARG A 39 22.88 -1.04 -12.09
N ASN A 40 22.09 -1.81 -11.34
CA ASN A 40 22.59 -2.71 -10.28
C ASN A 40 22.21 -4.18 -10.52
N ARG A 41 22.19 -4.64 -11.78
CA ARG A 41 21.78 -6.01 -12.15
C ARG A 41 22.54 -7.10 -11.37
N ASP A 42 23.83 -6.90 -11.13
CA ASP A 42 24.69 -7.88 -10.47
C ASP A 42 24.60 -7.87 -8.93
N ALA A 43 23.94 -6.87 -8.34
CA ALA A 43 23.82 -6.71 -6.89
C ALA A 43 22.52 -7.27 -6.30
N GLN A 44 21.68 -7.93 -7.12
CA GLN A 44 20.40 -8.52 -6.72
C GLN A 44 20.64 -9.76 -5.83
N ARG A 45 20.59 -9.61 -4.52
CA ARG A 45 20.68 -10.72 -3.55
C ARG A 45 19.29 -11.23 -3.19
N LYS A 46 19.21 -12.35 -2.46
CA LYS A 46 17.92 -12.83 -1.93
C LYS A 46 17.33 -11.80 -0.94
N PRO A 47 15.99 -11.61 -0.92
CA PRO A 47 15.36 -10.71 0.03
C PRO A 47 15.67 -11.10 1.47
N THR A 48 15.88 -10.11 2.34
CA THR A 48 16.10 -10.39 3.77
C THR A 48 14.85 -10.98 4.44
N ILE A 49 15.06 -11.62 5.59
CA ILE A 49 13.95 -12.11 6.42
C ILE A 49 13.04 -10.96 6.86
N THR A 50 13.60 -9.77 7.13
CA THR A 50 12.82 -8.57 7.46
C THR A 50 11.91 -8.14 6.31
N ALA A 51 12.38 -8.25 5.07
CA ALA A 51 11.57 -7.98 3.88
C ALA A 51 10.42 -8.97 3.73
N TRP A 52 10.69 -10.27 3.93
CA TRP A 52 9.64 -11.29 3.95
C TRP A 52 8.62 -11.08 5.05
N LEU A 53 9.07 -10.77 6.26
CA LEU A 53 8.19 -10.49 7.40
C LEU A 53 7.28 -9.29 7.12
N ALA A 54 7.83 -8.22 6.55
CA ALA A 54 7.06 -7.05 6.15
C ALA A 54 5.95 -7.41 5.13
N LEU A 55 6.29 -8.16 4.09
CA LEU A 55 5.31 -8.60 3.08
C LEU A 55 4.21 -9.46 3.69
N VAL A 56 4.58 -10.45 4.50
CA VAL A 56 3.60 -11.35 5.13
C VAL A 56 2.67 -10.57 6.06
N LEU A 57 3.20 -9.64 6.86
CA LEU A 57 2.39 -8.80 7.74
C LEU A 57 1.45 -7.88 6.96
N GLN A 58 1.93 -7.21 5.91
CA GLN A 58 1.12 -6.32 5.07
C GLN A 58 -0.01 -7.07 4.37
N ILE A 59 0.32 -8.16 3.69
CA ILE A 59 -0.67 -8.98 2.97
C ILE A 59 -1.64 -9.62 3.95
N GLY A 60 -1.14 -10.18 5.06
CA GLY A 60 -1.95 -10.80 6.09
C GLY A 60 -2.92 -9.81 6.73
N MET A 61 -2.45 -8.60 7.07
CA MET A 61 -3.28 -7.53 7.61
C MET A 61 -4.35 -7.10 6.61
N PHE A 62 -3.98 -6.91 5.34
CA PHE A 62 -4.93 -6.51 4.31
C PHE A 62 -6.02 -7.58 4.09
N ILE A 63 -5.65 -8.85 4.02
CA ILE A 63 -6.60 -9.96 3.90
C ILE A 63 -7.52 -10.01 5.13
N ALA A 64 -6.97 -9.92 6.33
CA ALA A 64 -7.75 -9.94 7.57
C ALA A 64 -8.75 -8.76 7.65
N PHE A 65 -8.34 -7.58 7.17
CA PHE A 65 -9.20 -6.41 7.07
C PHE A 65 -10.36 -6.63 6.09
N VAL A 66 -10.08 -7.11 4.88
CA VAL A 66 -11.11 -7.36 3.85
C VAL A 66 -12.07 -8.46 4.27
N MET A 67 -11.61 -9.47 5.02
CA MET A 67 -12.45 -10.51 5.60
C MET A 67 -13.34 -10.03 6.75
N GLY A 68 -13.21 -8.77 7.19
CA GLY A 68 -13.97 -8.23 8.32
C GLY A 68 -13.56 -8.81 9.67
N SER A 69 -12.37 -9.41 9.79
CA SER A 69 -11.89 -10.05 11.03
C SER A 69 -11.79 -9.09 12.21
N PHE A 70 -11.76 -7.78 11.95
CA PHE A 70 -11.69 -6.72 12.96
C PHE A 70 -13.04 -6.08 13.29
N ALA A 71 -14.18 -6.63 12.84
CA ALA A 71 -15.50 -6.01 13.05
C ALA A 71 -15.88 -5.77 14.52
N ASN A 72 -15.32 -6.56 15.45
CA ASN A 72 -15.54 -6.40 16.91
C ASN A 72 -14.33 -5.78 17.63
N SER A 73 -13.31 -5.33 16.89
CA SER A 73 -12.11 -4.73 17.46
C SER A 73 -12.30 -3.24 17.68
N SER A 74 -11.54 -2.67 18.62
CA SER A 74 -11.51 -1.22 18.79
C SER A 74 -10.87 -0.55 17.57
N ASP A 75 -11.52 0.49 17.03
CA ASP A 75 -11.03 1.27 15.90
C ASP A 75 -9.61 1.81 16.13
N LEU A 76 -9.33 2.26 17.36
CA LEU A 76 -8.02 2.80 17.72
C LEU A 76 -6.91 1.74 17.65
N ILE A 77 -7.22 0.49 18.04
CA ILE A 77 -6.26 -0.62 17.94
C ILE A 77 -6.00 -0.96 16.47
N LEU A 78 -7.05 -0.97 15.65
CA LEU A 78 -6.96 -1.24 14.22
C LEU A 78 -6.12 -0.18 13.50
N ASP A 79 -6.33 1.10 13.82
CA ASP A 79 -5.56 2.22 13.26
C ASP A 79 -4.07 2.11 13.62
N ILE A 80 -3.75 1.86 14.90
CA ILE A 80 -2.36 1.70 15.35
C ILE A 80 -1.70 0.52 14.65
N LEU A 81 -2.38 -0.63 14.56
CA LEU A 81 -1.86 -1.81 13.87
C LEU A 81 -1.66 -1.56 12.38
N TRP A 82 -2.64 -0.94 11.71
CA TRP A 82 -2.58 -0.63 10.29
C TRP A 82 -1.40 0.28 9.97
N TRP A 83 -1.33 1.43 10.63
CA TRP A 83 -0.26 2.40 10.41
C TRP A 83 1.10 1.88 10.87
N GLY A 84 1.15 1.10 11.95
CA GLY A 84 2.35 0.41 12.40
C GLY A 84 2.91 -0.53 11.33
N ILE A 85 2.06 -1.35 10.71
CA ILE A 85 2.46 -2.28 9.63
C ILE A 85 2.86 -1.52 8.36
N VAL A 86 2.13 -0.46 7.99
CA VAL A 86 2.47 0.40 6.85
C VAL A 86 3.84 1.04 7.02
N ILE A 87 4.13 1.66 8.17
CA ILE A 87 5.40 2.31 8.47
C ILE A 87 6.52 1.27 8.53
N PHE A 88 6.30 0.15 9.24
CA PHE A 88 7.27 -0.93 9.32
C PHE A 88 7.63 -1.48 7.94
N GLY A 89 6.64 -1.72 7.08
CA GLY A 89 6.86 -2.15 5.72
C GLY A 89 7.65 -1.11 4.94
N PHE A 90 7.25 0.17 5.00
CA PHE A 90 7.94 1.23 4.26
C PHE A 90 9.42 1.35 4.65
N LEU A 91 9.73 1.35 5.95
CA LEU A 91 11.10 1.38 6.46
C LEU A 91 11.89 0.12 6.07
N SER A 92 11.27 -1.05 6.14
CA SER A 92 11.89 -2.31 5.71
C SER A 92 12.21 -2.30 4.23
N GLY A 93 11.34 -1.76 3.38
CA GLY A 93 11.58 -1.59 1.96
C GLY A 93 12.74 -0.64 1.66
N ILE A 94 12.81 0.52 2.34
CA ILE A 94 13.96 1.43 2.20
C ILE A 94 15.28 0.74 2.58
N ARG A 95 15.28 -0.05 3.67
CA ARG A 95 16.46 -0.81 4.09
C ARG A 95 16.83 -1.88 3.06
N GLU A 96 15.84 -2.56 2.50
CA GLU A 96 16.04 -3.64 1.52
C GLU A 96 16.57 -3.12 0.18
N PHE A 97 16.42 -1.82 -0.10
CA PHE A 97 16.82 -1.19 -1.36
C PHE A 97 18.32 -1.41 -1.69
N ARG A 98 19.16 -1.58 -0.67
CA ARG A 98 20.60 -1.88 -0.82
C ARG A 98 20.90 -3.36 -1.13
N ASN A 99 19.97 -4.26 -0.87
CA ASN A 99 20.17 -5.72 -0.95
C ASN A 99 19.38 -6.34 -2.12
N ASN A 100 18.09 -6.01 -2.23
CA ASN A 100 17.23 -6.44 -3.32
C ASN A 100 16.25 -5.32 -3.69
N VAL A 101 16.54 -4.64 -4.80
CA VAL A 101 15.73 -3.51 -5.28
C VAL A 101 14.31 -3.97 -5.60
N ILE A 102 14.12 -5.15 -6.20
CA ILE A 102 12.79 -5.63 -6.59
C ILE A 102 11.91 -5.86 -5.36
N ALA A 103 12.45 -6.52 -4.33
CA ALA A 103 11.72 -6.79 -3.09
C ALA A 103 11.45 -5.50 -2.30
N ALA A 104 12.46 -4.63 -2.19
CA ALA A 104 12.34 -3.30 -1.58
C ALA A 104 11.20 -2.51 -2.19
N MET A 105 11.18 -2.51 -3.52
CA MET A 105 10.15 -1.90 -4.30
C MET A 105 8.79 -2.50 -3.96
N LEU A 106 8.60 -3.80 -4.13
CA LEU A 106 7.29 -4.43 -3.87
C LEU A 106 6.74 -4.07 -2.50
N ILE A 107 7.59 -4.07 -1.46
CA ILE A 107 7.21 -3.67 -0.10
C ILE A 107 6.76 -2.21 -0.05
N ILE A 108 7.56 -1.28 -0.61
CA ILE A 108 7.23 0.15 -0.61
C ILE A 108 5.91 0.41 -1.35
N LEU A 109 5.69 -0.25 -2.49
CA LEU A 109 4.45 -0.13 -3.25
C LEU A 109 3.24 -0.58 -2.43
N ILE A 110 3.35 -1.75 -1.78
CA ILE A 110 2.28 -2.28 -0.93
C ILE A 110 2.03 -1.35 0.26
N SER A 111 3.07 -0.79 0.90
CA SER A 111 2.92 0.20 1.97
C SER A 111 2.14 1.43 1.50
N MET A 112 2.51 2.00 0.36
CA MET A 112 1.86 3.20 -0.18
C MET A 112 0.43 2.91 -0.60
N PHE A 113 0.17 1.73 -1.18
CA PHE A 113 -1.17 1.26 -1.48
C PHE A 113 -2.04 1.17 -0.23
N MET A 114 -1.57 0.49 0.82
CA MET A 114 -2.31 0.37 2.08
C MET A 114 -2.54 1.74 2.76
N ALA A 115 -1.55 2.63 2.73
CA ALA A 115 -1.69 3.99 3.27
C ALA A 115 -2.78 4.78 2.54
N ALA A 116 -2.69 4.82 1.21
CA ALA A 116 -3.67 5.51 0.38
C ALA A 116 -5.06 4.90 0.54
N PHE A 117 -5.17 3.56 0.56
CA PHE A 117 -6.44 2.86 0.77
C PHE A 117 -7.10 3.26 2.08
N MET A 118 -6.35 3.27 3.20
CA MET A 118 -6.90 3.65 4.50
C MET A 118 -7.29 5.14 4.56
N LEU A 119 -6.45 6.03 4.03
CA LEU A 119 -6.79 7.47 3.98
C LEU A 119 -8.08 7.72 3.19
N LEU A 120 -8.25 6.97 2.11
CA LEU A 120 -9.42 7.09 1.26
C LEU A 120 -10.66 6.44 1.88
N LEU A 121 -10.52 5.37 2.68
CA LEU A 121 -11.61 4.89 3.55
C LEU A 121 -12.02 5.94 4.57
N VAL A 122 -11.05 6.51 5.30
CA VAL A 122 -11.31 7.58 6.29
C VAL A 122 -12.04 8.75 5.63
N PHE A 123 -11.58 9.16 4.43
CA PHE A 123 -12.21 10.23 3.67
C PHE A 123 -13.67 9.93 3.31
N ILE A 124 -13.99 8.72 2.81
CA ILE A 124 -15.38 8.34 2.55
C ILE A 124 -16.21 8.33 3.83
N THR A 125 -15.70 7.73 4.91
CA THR A 125 -16.45 7.61 6.17
C THR A 125 -16.66 8.96 6.87
N SER A 126 -15.86 9.97 6.52
CA SER A 126 -15.98 11.34 7.05
C SER A 126 -16.97 12.24 6.30
N MET A 127 -17.45 11.81 5.12
CA MET A 127 -18.43 12.52 4.28
C MET A 127 -19.86 12.06 4.51
#